data_AF-A0A661DCU1-F1
#
_entry.id   AF-A0A661DCU1-F1
#
_cell.length_a   1.000
_cell.length_b   1.000
_cell.length_c   1.000
_cell.angle_alpha   90.00
_cell.angle_beta   90.00
_cell.angle_gamma   90.00
#
_symmetry.space_group_name_H-M   'P 1'
#
loop_
_entity.id
_entity.type
_entity.pdbx_description
1 polymer ?
#
loop_
_entity_poly.entity_id
_entity_poly.type
_entity_poly.pdbx_seq_one_letter_code
_entity_poly.pdbx_strand_id
1 'polypeptide(L)'
;MDKTAGRNQLAVILEKYHNDSTNLVMVVEDDEMFREGLSFILTNQGRRVFHAENGQVALEHLETKKPTLILLDLNMPVMDGFEFIEHLQANKQWCSTPVVVLTARNLSAQEQARLNQHVETVFQKDAYNQEELIFYIHKLISDVQVGDEMHNREVQKHEWE
;
A
#
# COMPACT_ATOMS: atom_id res chain seq x y z
N MET A 1 6.96 -40.96 -8.62
CA MET A 1 6.84 -39.71 -9.39
C MET A 1 6.46 -38.61 -8.41
N ASP A 2 7.41 -37.72 -8.15
CA ASP A 2 7.36 -36.73 -7.08
C ASP A 2 6.40 -35.58 -7.44
N LYS A 3 5.23 -35.54 -6.78
CA LYS A 3 4.20 -34.49 -6.94
C LYS A 3 4.62 -33.13 -6.37
N THR A 4 5.77 -33.06 -5.69
CA THR A 4 6.22 -31.86 -4.95
C THR A 4 7.02 -30.92 -5.86
N ALA A 5 7.81 -31.47 -6.79
CA ALA A 5 8.65 -30.70 -7.71
C ALA A 5 7.83 -29.81 -8.65
N GLY A 6 6.68 -30.29 -9.15
CA GLY A 6 5.81 -29.52 -10.04
C GLY A 6 5.13 -28.32 -9.36
N ARG A 7 4.85 -28.41 -8.05
CA ARG A 7 4.20 -27.31 -7.31
C ARG A 7 5.14 -26.13 -7.07
N ASN A 8 6.40 -26.41 -6.72
CA ASN A 8 7.40 -25.35 -6.55
C ASN A 8 7.74 -24.66 -7.87
N GLN A 9 7.77 -25.41 -8.98
CA GLN A 9 8.02 -24.84 -10.30
C GLN A 9 6.84 -24.02 -10.82
N LEU A 10 5.60 -24.44 -10.54
CA LEU A 10 4.40 -23.65 -10.83
C LEU A 10 4.35 -22.36 -9.98
N ALA A 11 4.70 -22.41 -8.69
CA ALA A 11 4.75 -21.22 -7.84
C ALA A 11 5.76 -20.19 -8.36
N VAL A 12 6.98 -20.63 -8.70
CA VAL A 12 8.04 -19.76 -9.26
C VAL A 12 7.66 -19.18 -10.63
N ILE A 13 6.94 -19.95 -11.45
CA ILE A 13 6.44 -19.47 -12.73
C ILE A 13 5.28 -18.48 -12.50
N LEU A 14 4.37 -18.73 -11.57
CA LEU A 14 3.28 -17.81 -11.21
C LEU A 14 3.79 -16.52 -10.57
N GLU A 15 4.89 -16.55 -9.80
CA GLU A 15 5.59 -15.35 -9.34
C GLU A 15 6.14 -14.54 -10.52
N LYS A 16 6.72 -15.20 -11.52
CA LYS A 16 7.21 -14.54 -12.74
C LYS A 16 6.12 -13.92 -13.62
N TYR A 17 4.86 -14.35 -13.47
CA TYR A 17 3.73 -13.84 -14.25
C TYR A 17 2.77 -12.94 -13.44
N HIS A 18 2.97 -12.76 -12.13
CA HIS A 18 2.31 -11.70 -11.36
C HIS A 18 3.00 -10.36 -11.61
N ASN A 19 2.49 -9.68 -12.65
CA ASN A 19 2.65 -8.27 -12.98
C ASN A 19 3.58 -7.46 -12.03
N ASP A 20 4.77 -7.12 -12.53
CA ASP A 20 5.86 -6.38 -11.84
C ASP A 20 5.44 -5.01 -11.25
N SER A 21 4.24 -4.55 -11.61
CA SER A 21 3.62 -3.28 -11.22
C SER A 21 2.65 -3.40 -10.04
N THR A 22 2.11 -4.59 -9.74
CA THR A 22 0.99 -4.74 -8.78
C THR A 22 1.43 -4.92 -7.32
N ASN A 23 2.74 -4.97 -7.06
CA ASN A 23 3.30 -5.30 -5.75
C ASN A 23 4.19 -4.20 -5.15
N LEU A 24 4.03 -2.95 -5.61
CA LEU A 24 4.84 -1.82 -5.15
C LEU A 24 4.15 -1.07 -4.00
N VAL A 25 4.71 -1.18 -2.80
CA VAL A 25 4.23 -0.47 -1.59
C VAL A 25 5.11 0.74 -1.32
N MET A 26 4.51 1.87 -1.00
CA MET A 26 5.23 3.03 -0.47
C MET A 26 5.11 3.07 1.05
N VAL A 27 6.23 3.25 1.75
CA VAL A 27 6.24 3.51 3.19
C VAL A 27 6.66 4.96 3.43
N VAL A 28 5.78 5.72 4.08
CA VAL A 28 5.98 7.13 4.41
C VAL A 28 6.08 7.25 5.94
N GLU A 29 7.28 7.43 6.44
CA GLU A 29 7.63 7.37 7.86
C GLU A 29 8.93 8.17 8.07
N ASP A 30 9.02 9.01 9.09
CA ASP A 30 10.23 9.78 9.37
C ASP A 30 11.27 8.99 10.17
N ASP A 31 10.82 8.13 11.11
CA ASP A 31 11.69 7.23 11.86
C ASP A 31 12.33 6.15 10.96
N GLU A 32 13.64 6.24 10.77
CA GLU A 32 14.40 5.32 9.93
C GLU A 32 14.31 3.86 10.40
N MET A 33 14.34 3.61 11.70
CA MET A 33 14.30 2.24 12.23
C MET A 33 12.96 1.58 11.96
N PHE A 34 11.87 2.32 12.19
CA PHE A 34 10.51 1.82 11.92
C PHE A 34 10.28 1.63 10.42
N ARG A 35 10.73 2.58 9.60
CA ARG A 35 10.65 2.51 8.14
C ARG A 35 11.38 1.29 7.59
N GLU A 36 12.62 1.05 8.02
CA GLU A 36 13.40 -0.13 7.61
C GLU A 36 12.76 -1.43 8.11
N GLY A 37 12.23 -1.45 9.33
CA GLY A 37 11.52 -2.60 9.89
C GLY A 37 10.30 -3.01 9.05
N LEU A 38 9.43 -2.06 8.71
CA LEU A 38 8.30 -2.30 7.81
C LEU A 38 8.76 -2.80 6.44
N SER A 39 9.82 -2.19 5.91
CA SER A 39 10.36 -2.51 4.59
C SER A 39 10.89 -3.93 4.53
N PHE A 40 11.59 -4.36 5.57
CA PHE A 40 12.05 -5.73 5.73
C PHE A 40 10.88 -6.72 5.77
N ILE A 41 9.84 -6.42 6.57
CA ILE A 41 8.64 -7.26 6.68
C ILE A 41 7.96 -7.42 5.32
N LEU A 42 7.69 -6.32 4.63
CA LEU A 42 7.00 -6.31 3.34
C LEU A 42 7.82 -7.01 2.24
N THR A 43 9.12 -6.77 2.22
CA THR A 43 10.03 -7.41 1.24
C THR A 43 10.09 -8.92 1.46
N ASN A 44 10.09 -9.38 2.72
CA ASN A 44 10.02 -10.81 3.05
C ASN A 44 8.67 -11.45 2.65
N GLN A 45 7.62 -10.64 2.45
CA GLN A 45 6.36 -11.09 1.87
C GLN A 45 6.34 -10.99 0.33
N GLY A 46 7.50 -10.81 -0.32
CA GLY A 46 7.63 -10.74 -1.77
C GLY A 46 7.19 -9.40 -2.38
N ARG A 47 7.04 -8.34 -1.57
CA ARG A 47 6.64 -7.02 -2.05
C ARG A 47 7.85 -6.19 -2.44
N ARG A 48 7.66 -5.30 -3.42
CA ARG A 48 8.62 -4.23 -3.71
C ARG A 48 8.26 -3.05 -2.84
N VAL A 49 9.25 -2.42 -2.23
CA VAL A 49 9.04 -1.28 -1.34
C VAL A 49 9.90 -0.11 -1.78
N PHE A 50 9.34 1.09 -1.67
CA PHE A 50 10.13 2.33 -1.69
C PHE A 50 9.64 3.25 -0.58
N HIS A 51 10.48 4.21 -0.22
CA HIS A 51 10.32 4.95 1.02
C HIS A 51 10.28 6.45 0.78
N ALA A 52 9.60 7.16 1.66
CA ALA A 52 9.69 8.60 1.80
C ALA A 52 9.78 8.94 3.29
N GLU A 53 10.58 9.95 3.63
CA GLU A 53 10.82 10.37 5.02
C GLU A 53 9.83 11.44 5.52
N ASN A 54 8.98 11.95 4.64
CA ASN A 54 7.90 12.88 4.96
C ASN A 54 6.87 12.94 3.82
N GLY A 55 5.77 13.66 4.04
CA GLY A 55 4.71 13.85 3.04
C GLY A 55 5.22 14.47 1.73
N GLN A 56 6.09 15.49 1.79
CA GLN A 56 6.57 16.19 0.61
C GLN A 56 7.38 15.26 -0.33
N VAL A 57 8.32 14.49 0.21
CA VAL A 57 9.09 13.50 -0.56
C VAL A 57 8.17 12.41 -1.12
N ALA A 58 7.13 12.03 -0.37
CA ALA A 58 6.15 11.07 -0.85
C ALA A 58 5.38 11.61 -2.07
N LEU A 59 4.91 12.86 -2.03
CA LEU A 59 4.25 13.51 -3.17
C LEU A 59 5.18 13.51 -4.41
N GLU A 60 6.45 13.86 -4.24
CA GLU A 60 7.45 13.88 -5.32
C GLU A 60 7.66 12.49 -5.94
N HIS A 61 7.65 11.43 -5.13
CA HIS A 61 7.73 10.07 -5.67
C HIS A 61 6.50 9.66 -6.48
N LEU A 62 5.32 10.15 -6.12
CA LEU A 62 4.05 9.79 -6.77
C LEU A 62 3.92 10.37 -8.19
N GLU A 63 4.72 11.38 -8.52
CA GLU A 63 4.85 11.90 -9.89
C GLU A 63 5.49 10.87 -10.85
N THR A 64 6.33 9.98 -10.34
CA THR A 64 7.13 9.04 -11.16
C THR A 64 6.83 7.56 -10.89
N LYS A 65 6.25 7.24 -9.73
CA LYS A 65 5.96 5.89 -9.27
C LYS A 65 4.50 5.81 -8.84
N LYS A 66 3.82 4.71 -9.21
CA LYS A 66 2.45 4.43 -8.78
C LYS A 66 2.45 3.25 -7.81
N PRO A 67 2.42 3.49 -6.49
CA PRO A 67 2.27 2.41 -5.53
C PRO A 67 0.84 1.84 -5.58
N THR A 68 0.72 0.55 -5.28
CA THR A 68 -0.57 -0.11 -5.08
C THR A 68 -1.08 0.04 -3.65
N LEU A 69 -0.23 0.46 -2.72
CA LEU A 69 -0.57 0.73 -1.33
C LEU A 69 0.40 1.75 -0.73
N ILE A 70 -0.12 2.63 0.11
CA ILE A 70 0.67 3.56 0.93
C ILE A 70 0.50 3.20 2.39
N LEU A 71 1.61 2.95 3.09
CA LEU A 71 1.66 2.94 4.55
C LEU A 71 2.14 4.31 5.02
N LEU A 72 1.37 4.96 5.89
CA LEU A 72 1.56 6.36 6.22
C LEU A 72 1.59 6.59 7.74
N ASP A 73 2.64 7.23 8.25
CA ASP A 73 2.61 7.87 9.56
C ASP A 73 1.99 9.27 9.50
N LEU A 74 1.44 9.74 10.63
CA LEU A 74 0.81 11.05 10.73
C LEU A 74 1.73 12.14 11.29
N ASN A 75 2.74 11.78 12.07
CA ASN A 75 3.58 12.73 12.80
C ASN A 75 4.96 12.84 12.14
N MET A 76 5.00 13.50 10.99
CA MET A 76 6.24 13.67 10.22
C MET A 76 6.62 15.16 10.13
N PRO A 77 7.92 15.49 10.05
CA PRO A 77 8.37 16.86 9.80
C PRO A 77 8.09 17.27 8.36
N VAL A 78 8.20 18.58 8.08
CA VAL A 78 8.02 19.22 6.75
C VAL A 78 6.57 19.19 6.25
N MET A 79 5.96 18.02 6.16
CA MET A 79 4.57 17.81 5.79
C MET A 79 4.04 16.60 6.55
N ASP A 80 2.96 16.80 7.30
CA ASP A 80 2.35 15.76 8.11
C ASP A 80 1.44 14.83 7.29
N GLY A 81 1.00 13.73 7.90
CA GLY A 81 0.16 12.75 7.19
C GLY A 81 -1.23 13.26 6.85
N PHE A 82 -1.78 14.24 7.58
CA PHE A 82 -3.08 14.82 7.27
C PHE A 82 -3.01 15.70 6.03
N GLU A 83 -1.99 16.56 5.95
CA GLU A 83 -1.70 17.39 4.78
C GLU A 83 -1.41 16.51 3.56
N PHE A 84 -0.60 15.46 3.72
CA PHE A 84 -0.32 14.50 2.65
C PHE A 84 -1.61 13.86 2.09
N ILE A 85 -2.52 13.40 2.95
CA ILE A 85 -3.81 12.82 2.52
C ILE A 85 -4.64 13.84 1.75
N GLU A 86 -4.71 15.10 2.19
CA GLU A 86 -5.45 16.14 1.48
C GLU A 86 -4.89 16.34 0.05
N HIS A 87 -3.57 16.40 -0.10
CA HIS A 87 -2.91 16.52 -1.40
C HIS A 87 -3.13 15.30 -2.30
N LEU A 88 -3.00 14.09 -1.72
CA LEU A 88 -3.26 12.83 -2.41
C LEU A 88 -4.69 12.80 -2.99
N GLN A 89 -5.68 13.17 -2.18
CA GLN A 89 -7.09 13.14 -2.56
C GLN A 89 -7.46 14.22 -3.57
N ALA A 90 -6.79 15.37 -3.53
CA ALA A 90 -7.00 16.45 -4.50
C ALA A 90 -6.52 16.09 -5.93
N ASN A 91 -5.66 15.08 -6.08
CA ASN A 91 -5.06 14.73 -7.36
C ASN A 91 -5.62 13.44 -7.96
N LYS A 92 -6.31 13.59 -9.10
CA LYS A 92 -7.03 12.51 -9.80
C LYS A 92 -6.15 11.33 -10.24
N GLN A 93 -4.84 11.51 -10.35
CA GLN A 93 -3.94 10.44 -10.80
C GLN A 93 -3.65 9.39 -9.71
N TRP A 94 -3.85 9.73 -8.43
CA TRP A 94 -3.40 8.95 -7.28
C TRP A 94 -4.37 8.99 -6.10
N CYS A 95 -5.47 9.75 -6.19
CA CYS A 95 -6.54 9.74 -5.19
C CYS A 95 -7.17 8.37 -4.97
N SER A 96 -7.04 7.43 -5.93
CA SER A 96 -7.52 6.05 -5.81
C SER A 96 -6.52 5.10 -5.14
N THR A 97 -5.30 5.55 -4.83
CA THR A 97 -4.30 4.71 -4.17
C THR A 97 -4.71 4.50 -2.71
N PRO A 98 -4.90 3.25 -2.25
CA PRO A 98 -5.31 2.99 -0.88
C PRO A 98 -4.21 3.40 0.11
N VAL A 99 -4.65 3.98 1.22
CA VAL A 99 -3.78 4.43 2.32
C VAL A 99 -4.14 3.67 3.58
N VAL A 100 -3.12 3.12 4.24
CA VAL A 100 -3.22 2.55 5.59
C VAL A 100 -2.37 3.40 6.51
N VAL A 101 -3.00 3.97 7.53
CA VAL A 101 -2.30 4.81 8.50
C VAL A 101 -1.72 3.94 9.61
N LEU A 102 -0.44 4.09 9.89
CA LEU A 102 0.25 3.49 11.04
C LEU A 102 0.74 4.63 11.91
N THR A 103 0.15 4.86 13.09
CA THR A 103 0.54 6.01 13.92
C THR A 103 0.60 5.72 15.40
N ALA A 104 1.53 6.35 16.11
CA ALA A 104 1.55 6.39 17.58
C ALA A 104 0.71 7.56 18.14
N ARG A 105 0.17 8.42 17.27
CA ARG A 105 -0.65 9.57 17.68
C ARG A 105 -1.97 9.08 18.29
N ASN A 106 -2.33 9.67 19.43
CA ASN A 106 -3.68 9.54 19.95
C ASN A 106 -4.60 10.47 19.16
N LEU A 107 -5.53 9.88 18.42
CA LEU A 107 -6.48 10.60 17.58
C LEU A 107 -7.71 10.99 18.40
N SER A 108 -8.13 12.24 18.26
CA SER A 108 -9.47 12.67 18.70
C SER A 108 -10.54 11.99 17.84
N ALA A 109 -11.77 11.92 18.36
CA ALA A 109 -12.90 11.37 17.61
C ALA A 109 -13.12 12.11 16.27
N GLN A 110 -12.85 13.41 16.23
CA GLN A 110 -12.98 14.22 15.02
C GLN A 110 -11.91 13.88 13.99
N GLU A 111 -10.65 13.73 14.41
CA GLU A 111 -9.55 13.34 13.52
C GLU A 111 -9.76 11.92 12.97
N GLN A 112 -10.17 10.98 13.83
CA GLN A 112 -10.50 9.62 13.42
C GLN A 112 -11.61 9.59 12.37
N ALA A 113 -12.70 10.34 12.61
CA ALA A 113 -13.82 10.42 11.68
C ALA A 113 -13.40 11.00 10.32
N ARG A 114 -12.52 12.01 10.33
CA ARG A 114 -11.98 12.61 9.10
C ARG A 114 -11.07 11.64 8.33
N LEU A 115 -10.21 10.89 9.03
CA LEU A 115 -9.33 9.89 8.39
C LEU A 115 -10.14 8.77 7.74
N ASN A 116 -11.14 8.24 8.44
CA ASN A 116 -11.98 7.13 7.96
C ASN A 116 -12.72 7.41 6.65
N GLN A 117 -12.78 8.67 6.20
CA GLN A 117 -13.36 9.04 4.90
C GLN A 117 -12.38 8.88 3.73
N HIS A 118 -11.08 8.78 3.99
CA HIS A 118 -10.03 8.89 2.97
C HIS A 118 -8.97 7.78 3.03
N VAL A 119 -8.98 6.96 4.09
CA VAL A 119 -8.02 5.89 4.31
C VAL A 119 -8.76 4.57 4.53
N GLU A 120 -8.11 3.46 4.17
CA GLU A 120 -8.67 2.12 4.30
C GLU A 120 -8.82 1.72 5.77
N THR A 121 -7.80 2.05 6.58
CA THR A 121 -7.82 1.82 8.02
C THR A 121 -6.71 2.62 8.72
N VAL A 122 -6.82 2.67 10.05
CA VAL A 122 -5.83 3.26 10.96
C VAL A 122 -5.42 2.19 11.97
N PHE A 123 -4.12 1.89 12.05
CA PHE A 123 -3.52 1.06 13.09
C PHE A 123 -2.72 1.93 14.06
N GLN A 124 -2.88 1.66 15.36
CA GLN A 124 -2.01 2.26 16.37
C GLN A 124 -0.72 1.44 16.53
N LYS A 125 0.45 2.09 16.39
CA LYS A 125 1.78 1.46 16.42
C LYS A 125 2.01 0.57 17.66
N ASP A 126 1.45 0.94 18.80
CA ASP A 126 1.60 0.20 20.06
C ASP A 126 0.55 -0.91 20.27
N ALA A 127 -0.45 -1.02 19.39
CA ALA A 127 -1.60 -1.90 19.57
C ALA A 127 -1.76 -2.98 18.50
N TYR A 128 -1.21 -2.77 17.30
CA TYR A 128 -1.28 -3.78 16.25
C TYR A 128 -0.16 -4.81 16.40
N ASN A 129 -0.46 -6.07 16.03
CA ASN A 129 0.58 -7.08 15.86
C ASN A 129 0.95 -7.22 14.39
N GLN A 130 2.20 -7.64 14.13
CA GLN A 130 2.72 -7.74 12.77
C GLN A 130 1.89 -8.67 11.87
N GLU A 131 1.33 -9.75 12.41
CA GLU A 131 0.52 -10.71 11.64
C GLU A 131 -0.79 -10.08 11.15
N GLU A 132 -1.44 -9.28 11.98
CA GLU A 132 -2.65 -8.53 11.65
C GLU A 132 -2.39 -7.52 10.52
N LEU A 133 -1.30 -6.76 10.62
CA LEU A 133 -0.90 -5.83 9.57
C LEU A 133 -0.65 -6.56 8.25
N ILE A 134 0.12 -7.65 8.27
CA ILE A 134 0.41 -8.45 7.07
C ILE A 134 -0.89 -9.00 6.47
N PHE A 135 -1.77 -9.56 7.29
CA PHE A 135 -3.05 -10.10 6.85
C PHE A 135 -3.90 -9.03 6.16
N TYR A 136 -3.96 -7.84 6.74
CA TYR A 136 -4.72 -6.72 6.16
C TYR A 136 -4.12 -6.25 4.83
N ILE A 137 -2.81 -6.11 4.75
CA ILE A 137 -2.10 -5.74 3.51
C ILE A 137 -2.32 -6.80 2.42
N HIS A 138 -2.33 -8.08 2.78
CA HIS A 138 -2.63 -9.18 1.85
C HIS A 138 -4.03 -9.06 1.29
N LYS A 139 -5.02 -8.83 2.15
CA LYS A 139 -6.41 -8.64 1.75
C LYS A 139 -6.57 -7.45 0.79
N LEU A 140 -6.04 -6.28 1.15
CA LEU A 140 -6.16 -5.08 0.32
C LEU A 140 -5.59 -5.27 -1.09
N ILE A 141 -4.39 -5.85 -1.19
CA ILE A 141 -3.72 -5.98 -2.48
C ILE A 141 -4.37 -7.06 -3.35
N SER A 142 -4.91 -8.12 -2.75
CA SER A 142 -5.73 -9.10 -3.47
C SER A 142 -7.04 -8.49 -4.00
N ASP A 143 -7.71 -7.63 -3.22
CA ASP A 143 -8.96 -6.97 -3.64
C ASP A 143 -8.70 -6.00 -4.81
N VAL A 144 -7.57 -5.29 -4.80
CA VAL A 144 -7.14 -4.39 -5.88
C VAL A 144 -6.87 -5.16 -7.18
N GLN A 145 -6.17 -6.30 -7.12
CA GLN A 145 -5.88 -7.13 -8.30
C GLN A 145 -7.15 -7.67 -8.97
N VAL A 146 -8.16 -8.06 -8.16
CA VAL A 146 -9.45 -8.53 -8.69
C VAL A 146 -10.22 -7.39 -9.38
N GLY A 147 -10.18 -6.18 -8.82
CA GLY A 147 -10.82 -5.00 -9.41
C GLY A 147 -10.25 -4.64 -10.79
N ASP A 148 -8.92 -4.64 -10.92
CA ASP A 148 -8.23 -4.35 -12.19
C ASP A 148 -8.54 -5.40 -13.27
N GLU A 149 -8.55 -6.70 -12.91
CA GLU A 149 -8.85 -7.78 -13.86
C GLU A 149 -10.29 -7.74 -14.40
N MET A 150 -11.25 -7.37 -13.56
CA MET A 150 -12.66 -7.24 -13.96
C MET A 150 -12.84 -6.04 -14.90
N HIS A 151 -12.24 -4.90 -14.57
CA HIS A 151 -12.31 -3.70 -15.41
C HIS A 151 -11.69 -3.95 -16.79
N ASN A 152 -10.53 -4.60 -16.86
CA ASN A 152 -9.84 -4.85 -18.12
C ASN A 152 -10.63 -5.80 -19.05
N ARG A 153 -11.39 -6.76 -18.50
CA ARG A 153 -12.26 -7.66 -19.27
C ARG A 153 -13.49 -6.97 -19.85
N GLU A 154 -14.01 -5.94 -19.17
CA GLU A 154 -15.16 -5.17 -19.63
C GLU A 154 -14.79 -4.21 -20.77
N VAL A 155 -13.65 -3.53 -20.65
CA VAL A 155 -13.11 -2.66 -21.70
C VAL A 155 -12.83 -3.46 -22.98
N GLN A 156 -12.23 -4.66 -22.86
CA GLN A 156 -11.97 -5.53 -24.02
C GLN A 156 -13.25 -6.09 -24.68
N LYS A 157 -14.39 -6.15 -23.98
CA LYS A 157 -15.66 -6.59 -24.60
C LYS A 157 -16.28 -5.51 -25.48
N HIS A 158 -16.10 -4.23 -25.14
CA HIS A 158 -16.66 -3.11 -25.89
C HIS A 158 -15.77 -2.61 -27.05
N GLU A 159 -14.55 -3.12 -27.20
CA GLU A 159 -13.69 -2.81 -28.36
C GLU A 159 -13.98 -3.67 -29.61
N TRP A 160 -14.89 -4.65 -29.54
CA TRP A 160 -15.27 -5.52 -30.67
C TRP A 160 -16.76 -5.45 -31.05
N GLU A 161 -17.48 -4.43 -30.58
CA GLU A 161 -18.85 -4.09 -30.99
C GLU A 161 -18.85 -2.82 -31.86
#